data_AF-D6Y6L1-F1
#
_entry.id   AF-D6Y6L1-F1
#
_cell.length_a   1.000
_cell.length_b   1.000
_cell.length_c   1.000
_cell.angle_alpha   90.00
_cell.angle_beta   90.00
_cell.angle_gamma   90.00
#
_symmetry.space_group_name_H-M   'P 1'
#
loop_
_entity.id
_entity.type
_entity.pdbx_description
1 polymer ?
#
loop_
_entity_poly.entity_id
_entity_poly.type
_entity_poly.pdbx_seq_one_letter_code
_entity_poly.pdbx_strand_id
1 'polypeptide(L)'
;MARRSGRLLDVQEMSAPEMIVYEAVAALGMEGRPATVCAVARMTGLPEPVVGHGLDGLVAGGRVRRAGGGYVLGPHDWGLER
;
A
#
# COMPACT_ATOMS: atom_id res chain seq x y z
N MET A 1 -13.13 -26.90 15.82
CA MET A 1 -13.28 -25.68 16.65
C MET A 1 -11.93 -25.43 17.30
N ALA A 2 -11.24 -24.28 17.22
CA ALA A 2 -11.62 -22.91 16.89
C ALA A 2 -10.50 -22.21 16.08
N ARG A 3 -10.91 -21.22 15.28
CA ARG A 3 -10.08 -20.33 14.45
C ARG A 3 -8.99 -19.65 15.28
N ARG A 4 -7.72 -19.71 14.85
CA ARG A 4 -6.71 -18.75 15.31
C ARG A 4 -6.86 -17.46 14.48
N SER A 5 -7.54 -16.48 15.06
CA SER A 5 -7.50 -15.08 14.62
C SER A 5 -6.06 -14.58 14.67
N GLY A 6 -5.42 -14.43 13.52
CA GLY A 6 -4.05 -13.92 13.38
C GLY A 6 -3.94 -12.85 12.31
N ARG A 7 -4.85 -11.87 12.30
CA ARG A 7 -4.94 -10.88 11.21
C ARG A 7 -4.72 -9.41 11.63
N LEU A 8 -4.56 -9.14 12.92
CA LEU A 8 -4.43 -7.78 13.47
C LEU A 8 -2.98 -7.32 13.68
N LEU A 9 -1.99 -8.20 13.47
CA LEU A 9 -0.57 -7.87 13.64
C LEU A 9 0.04 -7.14 12.43
N ASP A 10 -0.61 -7.18 11.27
CA ASP A 10 -0.02 -6.68 10.02
C ASP A 10 -0.04 -5.14 9.91
N VAL A 11 -1.05 -4.49 10.51
CA VAL A 11 -1.18 -3.01 10.55
C VAL A 11 -0.23 -2.38 11.58
N GLN A 12 0.14 -3.12 12.63
CA GLN A 12 1.03 -2.63 13.70
C GLN A 12 2.53 -2.71 13.31
N GLU A 13 2.87 -3.33 12.19
CA GLU A 13 4.25 -3.39 11.66
C GLU A 13 4.56 -2.30 10.62
N MET A 14 3.55 -1.55 10.16
CA MET A 14 3.77 -0.47 9.20
C MET A 14 4.21 0.81 9.90
N SER A 15 5.31 1.38 9.45
CA SER A 15 5.71 2.71 9.87
C SER A 15 4.68 3.76 9.40
N ALA A 16 4.60 4.89 10.12
CA ALA A 16 3.74 6.01 9.73
C ALA A 16 3.88 6.42 8.24
N PRO A 17 5.09 6.55 7.65
CA PRO A 17 5.22 6.85 6.22
C PRO A 17 4.72 5.72 5.31
N GLU A 18 4.88 4.44 5.68
CA GLU A 18 4.35 3.32 4.89
C GLU A 18 2.82 3.32 4.87
N MET A 19 2.17 3.66 5.99
CA MET A 19 0.71 3.80 6.06
C MET A 19 0.20 4.91 5.14
N ILE A 20 0.82 6.09 5.19
CA ILE A 20 0.46 7.23 4.32
C ILE A 20 0.63 6.86 2.84
N VAL A 21 1.73 6.18 2.49
CA VAL A 21 2.01 5.72 1.12
C VAL A 21 0.98 4.67 0.67
N TYR A 22 0.60 3.74 1.55
CA TYR A 22 -0.38 2.71 1.24
C TYR A 22 -1.76 3.30 0.97
N GLU A 23 -2.25 4.18 1.85
CA GLU A 23 -3.53 4.88 1.67
C GLU A 23 -3.56 5.66 0.36
N ALA A 24 -2.42 6.28 0.01
CA ALA A 24 -2.29 7.00 -1.24
C ALA A 24 -2.37 6.08 -2.48
N VAL A 25 -1.72 4.91 -2.45
CA VAL A 25 -1.84 3.91 -3.52
C VAL A 25 -3.29 3.43 -3.64
N ALA A 26 -3.97 3.20 -2.52
CA ALA A 26 -5.37 2.78 -2.51
C ALA A 26 -6.29 3.83 -3.13
N ALA A 27 -6.15 5.11 -2.73
CA ALA A 27 -6.94 6.21 -3.28
C ALA A 27 -6.74 6.38 -4.79
N LEU A 28 -5.50 6.36 -5.27
CA LEU A 28 -5.21 6.44 -6.71
C LEU A 28 -5.78 5.23 -7.47
N GLY A 29 -5.72 4.03 -6.88
CA GLY A 29 -6.32 2.83 -7.43
C GLY A 29 -7.84 2.93 -7.57
N MET A 30 -8.54 3.49 -6.58
CA MET A 30 -9.99 3.75 -6.64
C MET A 30 -10.36 4.75 -7.74
N GLU A 31 -9.49 5.72 -8.01
CA GLU A 31 -9.64 6.69 -9.12
C GLU A 31 -9.25 6.12 -10.49
N GLY A 32 -8.78 4.87 -10.57
CA GLY A 32 -8.27 4.27 -11.80
C GLY A 32 -6.97 4.90 -12.30
N ARG A 33 -6.23 5.61 -11.44
CA ARG A 33 -4.99 6.30 -11.77
C ARG A 33 -3.78 5.45 -11.37
N PRO A 34 -2.70 5.46 -12.17
CA PRO A 34 -1.48 4.75 -11.81
C PRO A 34 -0.83 5.40 -10.58
N ALA A 35 -0.60 4.61 -9.53
CA ALA A 35 0.15 5.09 -8.37
C ALA A 35 1.65 5.01 -8.67
N THR A 36 2.21 6.05 -9.29
CA THR A 36 3.66 6.20 -9.46
C THR A 36 4.28 6.84 -8.23
N VAL A 37 5.61 6.73 -8.06
CA VAL A 37 6.33 7.42 -6.96
C VAL A 37 6.00 8.92 -6.96
N CYS A 38 6.05 9.56 -8.13
CA CYS A 38 5.75 10.98 -8.26
C CYS A 38 4.29 11.30 -7.92
N ALA A 39 3.32 10.47 -8.36
CA ALA A 39 1.90 10.68 -8.06
C ALA A 39 1.62 10.56 -6.56
N VAL A 40 2.22 9.56 -5.91
CA VAL A 40 2.10 9.35 -4.46
C VAL A 40 2.79 10.48 -3.68
N ALA A 41 3.98 10.91 -4.09
CA ALA A 41 4.68 12.05 -3.49
C ALA A 41 3.86 13.35 -3.59
N ARG A 42 3.29 13.62 -4.77
CA ARG A 42 2.40 14.79 -4.96
C ARG A 42 1.17 14.75 -4.05
N MET A 43 0.59 13.58 -3.84
CA MET A 43 -0.64 13.45 -3.05
C MET A 43 -0.39 13.51 -1.54
N THR A 44 0.73 12.96 -1.09
CA THR A 44 1.07 12.85 0.34
C THR A 44 1.91 14.01 0.85
N GLY A 45 2.57 14.76 -0.05
CA GLY A 45 3.57 15.77 0.31
C GLY A 45 4.89 15.17 0.82
N LEU A 46 5.05 13.84 0.80
CA LEU A 46 6.28 13.18 1.20
C LEU A 46 7.37 13.30 0.11
N PRO A 47 8.65 13.37 0.49
CA PRO A 47 9.75 13.30 -0.47
C PRO A 47 9.72 11.98 -1.27
N GLU A 48 10.01 12.05 -2.57
CA GLU A 48 10.06 10.86 -3.42
C GLU A 48 10.96 9.72 -2.89
N PRO A 49 12.12 9.97 -2.26
CA PRO A 49 12.92 8.90 -1.64
C PRO A 49 12.20 8.19 -0.49
N VAL A 50 11.42 8.92 0.31
CA VAL A 50 10.63 8.37 1.42
C VAL A 50 9.47 7.54 0.87
N VAL A 51 8.82 8.05 -0.18
CA VAL A 51 7.76 7.33 -0.88
C VAL A 51 8.29 6.05 -1.53
N GLY A 52 9.45 6.12 -2.19
CA GLY A 52 10.11 4.96 -2.79
C GLY A 52 10.42 3.88 -1.75
N HIS A 53 11.03 4.28 -0.62
CA HIS A 53 11.33 3.35 0.47
C HIS A 53 10.06 2.70 1.05
N GLY A 54 9.00 3.50 1.26
CA GLY A 54 7.72 2.98 1.74
C GLY A 54 7.08 2.01 0.74
N LEU A 55 7.14 2.30 -0.56
CA LEU A 55 6.64 1.40 -1.60
C LEU A 55 7.41 0.08 -1.65
N ASP A 56 8.73 0.12 -1.47
CA ASP A 56 9.54 -1.10 -1.41
C ASP A 56 9.20 -1.95 -0.17
N GLY A 57 8.98 -1.33 0.99
CA GLY A 57 8.48 -2.01 2.20
C GLY A 57 7.11 -2.66 1.99
N LEU A 58 6.18 -1.93 1.35
CA LEU A 58 4.86 -2.45 1.01
C LEU A 58 4.89 -3.59 -0.01
N VAL A 59 5.82 -3.56 -0.97
CA VAL A 59 6.03 -4.67 -1.92
C VAL A 59 6.60 -5.88 -1.20
N ALA A 60 7.60 -5.69 -0.33
CA ALA A 60 8.21 -6.77 0.45
C ALA A 60 7.17 -7.44 1.39
N GLY A 61 6.26 -6.66 1.97
CA GLY A 61 5.13 -7.15 2.77
C GLY A 61 3.94 -7.70 1.95
N GLY A 62 4.01 -7.69 0.62
CA GLY A 62 2.93 -8.19 -0.26
C GLY A 62 1.65 -7.35 -0.27
N ARG A 63 1.70 -6.12 0.27
CA ARG A 63 0.56 -5.19 0.38
C ARG A 63 0.28 -4.44 -0.91
N VAL A 64 1.33 -4.17 -1.69
CA VAL A 64 1.24 -3.62 -3.06
C VAL A 64 2.09 -4.44 -4.01
N ARG A 65 1.82 -4.35 -5.31
CA ARG A 65 2.66 -4.93 -6.37
C ARG A 65 2.92 -3.91 -7.46
N ARG A 66 4.07 -4.05 -8.12
CA ARG A 66 4.42 -3.26 -9.31
C ARG A 66 3.57 -3.73 -10.50
N ALA A 67 2.91 -2.81 -11.18
CA ALA A 67 2.10 -3.07 -12.38
C ALA A 67 2.06 -1.84 -13.28
N GLY A 68 2.31 -2.02 -14.59
CA GLY A 68 2.12 -0.97 -15.60
C GLY A 68 2.90 0.33 -15.34
N GLY A 69 4.07 0.26 -14.70
CA GLY A 69 4.88 1.44 -14.36
C GLY A 69 4.47 2.17 -13.07
N GLY A 70 3.47 1.66 -12.33
CA GLY A 70 3.08 2.13 -11.00
C GLY A 70 2.91 0.98 -10.02
N TYR A 71 2.23 1.28 -8.91
CA TYR A 71 1.92 0.33 -7.85
C TYR A 71 0.40 0.15 -7.77
N VAL A 72 -0.03 -1.08 -7.55
CA VAL A 72 -1.44 -1.43 -7.32
C VAL A 72 -1.53 -2.25 -6.05
N LEU A 73 -2.71 -2.25 -5.41
CA LEU A 73 -2.94 -3.09 -4.24
C LEU A 73 -2.66 -4.56 -4.59
N GLY A 74 -1.93 -5.23 -3.69
CA GLY A 74 -1.67 -6.65 -3.76
C GLY A 74 -2.96 -7.44 -3.49
N PRO A 75 -2.96 -8.77 -3.71
CA PRO A 75 -4.11 -9.64 -3.43
C PRO A 75 -4.46 -9.74 -1.93
N HIS A 76 -3.87 -8.92 -1.07
CA HIS A 76 -4.19 -8.85 0.36
C HIS A 76 -5.58 -8.24 0.54
N ASP A 77 -6.60 -9.08 0.33
CA ASP A 77 -7.76 -9.29 1.20
C ASP A 77 -8.16 -8.09 2.07
N TRP A 78 -8.64 -7.01 1.44
CA TRP A 78 -9.43 -5.98 2.10
C TRP A 78 -10.85 -6.47 2.47
N GLY A 79 -11.05 -7.79 2.59
CA GLY A 79 -12.30 -8.37 3.04
C GLY A 79 -13.53 -7.92 2.24
N LEU A 80 -13.39 -7.55 0.95
CA LEU A 80 -14.55 -7.50 0.07
C LEU A 80 -14.82 -8.93 -0.39
N GLU A 81 -15.44 -9.69 0.52
CA GLU A 81 -16.30 -10.80 0.15
C GLU A 81 -17.21 -10.31 -0.97
N ARG A 82 -17.20 -11.03 -2.10
CA ARG A 82 -18.24 -10.91 -3.12
C ARG A 82 -19.33 -11.93 -2.84
#